data_AF-A0A7C9NDV6-F1
#
_entry.id   AF-A0A7C9NDV6-F1
#
_cell.length_a   1.000
_cell.length_b   1.000
_cell.length_c   1.000
_cell.angle_alpha   90.00
_cell.angle_beta   90.00
_cell.angle_gamma   90.00
#
_symmetry.space_group_name_H-M   'P 1'
#
loop_
_entity.id
_entity.type
_entity.pdbx_description
1 polymer ?
#
loop_
_entity_poly.entity_id
_entity_poly.type
_entity_poly.pdbx_seq_one_letter_code
_entity_poly.pdbx_strand_id
1 'polypeptide(L)'
;MAVRTGERVSNGVRIANEAAAWMDGHQREFRDILQRVRYLRVRGHAGRLRDRVAAWCCDNGVRVSAKEGVFVDNSLWAAICRYLVLFDPDLMDDPVRMRHSDVDFVGLGEVAWYDFAADAAGEGADAVAR
;
A
#
# COMPACT_ATOMS: atom_id res chain seq x y z
N MET A 1 -1.36 -14.18 -18.23
CA MET A 1 -0.99 -12.74 -18.19
C MET A 1 -2.23 -11.92 -18.47
N ALA A 2 -2.41 -10.81 -17.77
CA ALA A 2 -3.56 -9.93 -17.94
C ALA A 2 -3.38 -9.01 -19.15
N VAL A 3 -4.44 -8.81 -19.93
CA VAL A 3 -4.41 -7.96 -21.13
C VAL A 3 -4.48 -6.49 -20.73
N ARG A 4 -3.56 -5.67 -21.27
CA ARG A 4 -3.56 -4.21 -21.12
C ARG A 4 -4.59 -3.61 -22.07
N THR A 5 -5.69 -3.09 -21.53
CA THR A 5 -6.72 -2.37 -22.29
C THR A 5 -6.74 -0.90 -21.87
N GLY A 6 -7.30 -0.02 -22.70
CA GLY A 6 -7.45 1.40 -22.36
C GLY A 6 -8.23 1.63 -21.07
N GLU A 7 -9.28 0.85 -20.85
CA GLU A 7 -10.09 0.88 -19.61
C GLU A 7 -9.25 0.53 -18.37
N ARG A 8 -8.44 -0.52 -18.45
CA ARG A 8 -7.59 -0.95 -17.32
C ARG A 8 -6.47 0.03 -17.03
N VAL A 9 -5.90 0.66 -18.06
CA VAL A 9 -4.94 1.75 -17.88
C VAL A 9 -5.60 2.94 -17.20
N SER A 10 -6.79 3.36 -17.66
CA SER A 10 -7.54 4.46 -17.04
C SER A 10 -7.88 4.18 -15.57
N ASN A 11 -8.33 2.96 -15.27
CA ASN A 11 -8.59 2.53 -13.89
C ASN A 11 -7.30 2.50 -13.06
N GLY A 12 -6.19 2.05 -13.64
CA GLY A 12 -4.86 2.09 -13.02
C GLY A 12 -4.45 3.50 -12.62
N VAL A 13 -4.56 4.48 -13.53
CA VAL A 13 -4.26 5.90 -13.25
C VAL A 13 -5.10 6.42 -12.10
N ARG A 14 -6.41 6.13 -12.10
CA ARG A 14 -7.31 6.50 -11.02
C ARG A 14 -6.85 5.93 -9.67
N ILE A 15 -6.53 4.64 -9.62
CA ILE A 15 -6.05 3.97 -8.39
C ILE A 15 -4.73 4.57 -7.91
N ALA A 16 -3.78 4.80 -8.83
CA ALA A 16 -2.48 5.38 -8.49
C ALA A 16 -2.63 6.78 -7.86
N ASN A 17 -3.47 7.63 -8.45
CA ASN A 17 -3.72 8.99 -7.95
C ASN A 17 -4.47 8.98 -6.61
N GLU A 18 -5.49 8.13 -6.46
CA GLU A 18 -6.20 7.97 -5.18
C GLU A 18 -5.27 7.48 -4.07
N ALA A 19 -4.37 6.56 -4.39
CA ALA A 19 -3.40 6.03 -3.43
C ALA A 19 -2.36 7.08 -3.03
N ALA A 20 -1.78 7.81 -3.99
CA ALA A 20 -0.84 8.88 -3.71
C ALA A 20 -1.46 9.99 -2.85
N ALA A 21 -2.67 10.44 -3.21
CA ALA A 21 -3.40 11.44 -2.43
C ALA A 21 -3.72 10.94 -1.00
N TRP A 22 -4.07 9.66 -0.85
CA TRP A 22 -4.28 9.07 0.47
C TRP A 22 -2.98 9.06 1.28
N MET A 23 -1.87 8.62 0.66
CA MET A 23 -0.55 8.56 1.29
C MET A 23 -0.08 9.95 1.78
N ASP A 24 -0.25 10.99 0.98
CA ASP A 24 0.10 12.37 1.37
C ASP A 24 -0.77 12.88 2.53
N GLY A 25 -2.06 12.55 2.53
CA GLY A 25 -2.98 12.96 3.58
C GLY A 25 -2.88 12.16 4.89
N HIS A 26 -2.30 10.95 4.87
CA HIS A 26 -2.38 9.97 5.96
C HIS A 26 -1.03 9.30 6.25
N GLN A 27 0.04 10.09 6.27
CA GLN A 27 1.41 9.59 6.50
C GLN A 27 1.52 8.79 7.80
N ARG A 28 0.91 9.27 8.89
CA ARG A 28 0.97 8.62 10.20
C ARG A 28 0.26 7.27 10.17
N GLU A 29 -0.95 7.22 9.63
CA GLU A 29 -1.75 6.02 9.51
C GLU A 29 -1.07 4.97 8.64
N PHE A 30 -0.43 5.40 7.54
CA PHE A 30 0.39 4.49 6.75
C PHE A 30 1.53 3.87 7.57
N ARG A 31 2.26 4.68 8.34
CA ARG A 31 3.33 4.18 9.22
C ARG A 31 2.80 3.20 10.26
N ASP A 32 1.63 3.47 10.83
CA ASP A 32 1.00 2.55 11.78
C ASP A 32 0.58 1.24 11.11
N ILE A 33 0.05 1.29 9.89
CA ILE A 33 -0.24 0.09 9.07
C ILE A 33 1.04 -0.68 8.77
N LEU A 34 2.13 0.00 8.39
CA LEU A 34 3.43 -0.62 8.11
C LEU A 34 3.93 -1.39 9.34
N GLN A 35 3.90 -0.77 10.53
CA GLN A 35 4.26 -1.43 11.77
C GLN A 35 3.34 -2.61 12.10
N ARG A 36 2.03 -2.48 11.82
CA ARG A 36 1.09 -3.57 11.98
C ARG A 36 1.40 -4.75 11.06
N VAL A 37 1.75 -4.50 9.80
CA VAL A 37 2.09 -5.55 8.85
C VAL A 37 3.40 -6.24 9.24
N ARG A 38 4.42 -5.49 9.66
CA ARG A 38 5.67 -6.03 10.24
C ARG A 38 5.39 -6.94 11.45
N TYR A 39 4.52 -6.50 12.35
CA TYR A 39 4.10 -7.30 13.50
C TYR A 39 3.44 -8.62 13.07
N LEU A 40 2.55 -8.58 12.07
CA LEU A 40 1.86 -9.78 11.56
C LEU A 40 2.81 -10.73 10.83
N ARG A 41 3.88 -10.22 10.17
CA ARG A 41 4.96 -11.04 9.61
C ARG A 41 5.63 -11.87 10.70
N VAL A 42 6.11 -11.20 11.75
CA VAL A 42 6.89 -11.84 12.83
C VAL A 42 6.05 -12.81 13.67
N ARG A 43 4.81 -12.44 13.99
CA ARG A 43 3.92 -13.27 14.81
C ARG A 43 3.18 -14.35 14.03
N GLY A 44 3.21 -14.27 12.70
CA GLY A 44 2.31 -15.00 11.84
C GLY A 44 0.86 -14.50 11.95
N HIS A 45 0.04 -14.86 10.97
CA HIS A 45 -1.38 -14.58 10.98
C HIS A 45 -2.17 -15.69 10.29
N ALA A 46 -3.41 -15.91 10.76
CA ALA A 46 -4.36 -16.77 10.07
C ALA A 46 -5.25 -15.94 9.13
N GLY A 47 -5.58 -16.46 7.95
CA GLY A 47 -6.45 -15.78 6.98
C GLY A 47 -5.74 -14.71 6.16
N ARG A 48 -6.51 -13.88 5.44
CA ARG A 48 -5.97 -12.87 4.51
C ARG A 48 -5.41 -11.67 5.28
N LEU A 49 -4.21 -11.22 4.90
CA LEU A 49 -3.57 -10.03 5.49
C LEU A 49 -4.50 -8.82 5.49
N ARG A 50 -5.15 -8.54 4.34
CA ARG A 50 -6.11 -7.44 4.19
C ARG A 50 -7.18 -7.45 5.26
N ASP A 51 -7.76 -8.62 5.56
CA ASP A 51 -8.89 -8.71 6.50
C ASP A 51 -8.40 -8.47 7.94
N ARG A 52 -7.15 -8.85 8.26
CA ARG A 52 -6.51 -8.55 9.55
C ARG A 52 -6.17 -7.07 9.71
N VAL A 53 -5.68 -6.44 8.64
CA VAL A 53 -5.42 -5.00 8.62
C VAL A 53 -6.72 -4.23 8.68
N ALA A 54 -7.76 -4.65 7.95
CA ALA A 54 -9.07 -4.00 7.97
C ALA A 54 -9.73 -4.05 9.37
N ALA A 55 -9.63 -5.19 10.06
CA ALA A 55 -10.10 -5.29 11.44
C ALA A 55 -9.32 -4.32 12.36
N TRP A 56 -7.99 -4.30 12.26
CA TRP A 56 -7.17 -3.37 13.04
C TRP A 56 -7.48 -1.89 12.70
N CYS A 57 -7.66 -1.56 11.43
CA CYS A 57 -8.06 -0.23 10.97
C CYS A 57 -9.43 0.17 11.55
N CYS A 58 -10.39 -0.76 11.60
CA CYS A 58 -11.69 -0.56 12.23
C CYS A 58 -11.54 -0.23 13.73
N ASP A 59 -10.76 -1.03 14.45
CA ASP A 59 -10.54 -0.86 15.89
C ASP A 59 -9.80 0.45 16.24
N ASN A 60 -9.02 0.99 15.31
CA ASN A 60 -8.17 2.17 15.51
C ASN A 60 -8.67 3.42 14.76
N GLY A 61 -9.84 3.37 14.12
CA GLY A 61 -10.41 4.51 13.40
C GLY A 61 -9.63 4.92 12.14
N VAL A 62 -8.78 4.04 11.61
CA VAL A 62 -7.98 4.30 10.39
C VAL A 62 -8.79 3.88 9.17
N ARG A 63 -8.91 4.76 8.16
CA ARG A 63 -9.65 4.46 6.93
C ARG A 63 -8.72 4.46 5.71
N VAL A 64 -8.55 3.29 5.10
CA VAL A 64 -7.88 3.06 3.81
C VAL A 64 -8.94 2.95 2.72
N SER A 65 -9.71 4.01 2.50
CA SER A 65 -10.78 4.03 1.52
C SER A 65 -11.24 5.45 1.24
N ALA A 66 -11.54 5.75 -0.03
CA ALA A 66 -12.28 6.95 -0.42
C ALA A 66 -13.80 6.81 -0.23
N LYS A 67 -14.31 5.60 -0.03
CA LYS A 67 -15.74 5.30 0.13
C LYS A 67 -16.15 5.37 1.60
N GLU A 68 -17.26 6.04 1.87
CA GLU A 68 -17.89 6.07 3.19
C GLU A 68 -18.32 4.66 3.64
N GLY A 69 -18.17 4.36 4.93
CA GLY A 69 -18.53 3.06 5.51
C GLY A 69 -17.59 1.90 5.18
N VAL A 70 -16.58 2.10 4.32
CA VAL A 70 -15.58 1.09 3.97
C VAL A 70 -14.25 1.45 4.65
N PHE A 71 -13.73 0.56 5.50
CA PHE A 71 -12.45 0.78 6.16
C PHE A 71 -11.24 0.48 5.27
N VAL A 72 -11.33 -0.55 4.43
CA VAL A 72 -10.25 -0.91 3.48
C VAL A 72 -10.87 -1.27 2.12
N ASP A 73 -10.71 -0.38 1.14
CA ASP A 73 -11.12 -0.63 -0.25
C ASP A 73 -10.11 -1.51 -0.98
N ASN A 74 -10.57 -2.42 -1.83
CA ASN A 74 -9.69 -3.40 -2.49
C ASN A 74 -8.70 -2.79 -3.48
N SER A 75 -9.17 -1.79 -4.22
CA SER A 75 -8.36 -1.13 -5.23
C SER A 75 -7.30 -0.29 -4.56
N LEU A 76 -7.67 0.46 -3.52
CA LEU A 76 -6.74 1.25 -2.74
C LEU A 76 -5.75 0.35 -1.98
N TRP A 77 -6.23 -0.72 -1.34
CA TRP A 77 -5.38 -1.70 -0.65
C TRP A 77 -4.33 -2.31 -1.56
N ALA A 78 -4.66 -2.57 -2.84
CA ALA A 78 -3.67 -3.06 -3.79
C ALA A 78 -2.51 -2.07 -3.97
N ALA A 79 -2.78 -0.77 -4.10
CA ALA A 79 -1.73 0.24 -4.18
C ALA A 79 -0.96 0.38 -2.86
N ILE A 80 -1.65 0.38 -1.71
CA ILE A 80 -1.01 0.42 -0.38
C ILE A 80 -0.07 -0.77 -0.16
N CYS A 81 -0.42 -1.97 -0.61
CA CYS A 81 0.51 -3.12 -0.57
C CYS A 81 1.83 -2.87 -1.30
N ARG A 82 1.79 -2.13 -2.41
CA ARG A 82 3.00 -1.82 -3.18
C ARG A 82 3.83 -0.75 -2.47
N TYR A 83 3.21 0.27 -1.87
CA TYR A 83 3.92 1.19 -1.00
C TYR A 83 4.52 0.48 0.22
N LEU A 84 3.81 -0.45 0.86
CA LEU A 84 4.36 -1.22 2.00
C LEU A 84 5.64 -1.95 1.61
N VAL A 85 5.68 -2.58 0.44
CA VAL A 85 6.87 -3.28 -0.06
C VAL A 85 7.96 -2.31 -0.54
N LEU A 86 7.59 -1.13 -1.03
CA LEU A 86 8.55 -0.08 -1.37
C LEU A 86 9.32 0.36 -0.10
N PHE A 87 8.61 0.63 0.99
CA PHE A 87 9.20 1.02 2.28
C PHE A 87 9.88 -0.13 3.04
N ASP A 88 9.47 -1.37 2.77
CA ASP A 88 10.00 -2.57 3.41
C ASP A 88 9.93 -3.75 2.44
N PRO A 89 10.99 -3.94 1.61
CA PRO A 89 11.05 -5.01 0.62
C PRO A 89 10.88 -6.41 1.21
N ASP A 90 11.20 -6.54 2.49
CA ASP A 90 11.17 -7.75 3.29
C ASP A 90 9.73 -8.26 3.56
N LEU A 91 8.72 -7.43 3.26
CA LEU A 91 7.30 -7.80 3.32
C LEU A 91 6.80 -8.50 2.06
N MET A 92 7.59 -8.51 0.98
CA MET A 92 7.24 -9.16 -0.29
C MET A 92 7.09 -10.67 -0.09
N ASP A 93 6.05 -11.24 -0.72
CA ASP A 93 5.64 -12.65 -0.64
C ASP A 93 5.16 -13.14 0.74
N ASP A 94 5.70 -12.58 1.84
CA ASP A 94 5.26 -12.81 3.20
C ASP A 94 5.39 -11.55 4.10
N PRO A 95 4.28 -10.95 4.57
CA PRO A 95 2.89 -11.38 4.43
C PRO A 95 2.18 -10.79 3.20
N VAL A 96 2.83 -9.87 2.48
CA VAL A 96 2.21 -9.14 1.37
C VAL A 96 2.30 -9.96 0.08
N ARG A 97 1.23 -10.69 -0.20
CA ARG A 97 1.08 -11.42 -1.47
C ARG A 97 0.42 -10.53 -2.52
N MET A 98 1.26 -9.94 -3.39
CA MET A 98 0.77 -9.08 -4.46
C MET A 98 -0.05 -9.90 -5.47
N ARG A 99 -1.30 -9.49 -5.65
CA ARG A 99 -2.11 -9.90 -6.80
C ARG A 99 -1.98 -8.84 -7.88
N HIS A 100 -2.11 -9.28 -9.12
CA HIS A 100 -2.18 -8.35 -10.23
C HIS A 100 -3.36 -7.39 -10.04
N SER A 101 -3.09 -6.11 -10.19
CA SER A 101 -4.02 -5.00 -10.09
C SER A 101 -3.81 -4.05 -11.26
N ASP A 102 -4.82 -3.28 -11.61
CA ASP A 102 -4.72 -2.33 -12.73
C ASP A 102 -3.66 -1.25 -12.50
N VAL A 103 -3.32 -0.96 -11.23
CA VAL A 103 -2.21 -0.08 -10.87
C VAL A 103 -0.86 -0.59 -11.41
N ASP A 104 -0.71 -1.90 -11.66
CA ASP A 104 0.52 -2.47 -12.24
C ASP A 104 0.77 -2.00 -13.68
N PHE A 105 -0.26 -1.55 -14.40
CA PHE A 105 -0.09 -1.05 -15.77
C PHE A 105 0.47 0.36 -15.84
N VAL A 106 0.49 1.08 -14.73
CA VAL A 106 0.84 2.51 -14.66
C VAL A 106 1.87 2.83 -13.57
N GLY A 107 2.08 1.94 -12.60
CA GLY A 107 2.93 2.18 -11.45
C GLY A 107 2.22 2.91 -10.31
N LEU A 108 2.98 3.29 -9.29
CA LEU A 108 2.51 4.11 -8.18
C LEU A 108 2.70 5.59 -8.49
N GLY A 109 1.86 6.44 -7.90
CA GLY A 109 2.09 7.88 -7.91
C GLY A 109 3.22 8.27 -6.95
N GLU A 110 3.84 9.41 -7.22
CA GLU A 110 4.77 10.02 -6.26
C GLU A 110 4.01 10.50 -5.01
N VAL A 111 4.71 10.51 -3.89
CA VAL A 111 4.23 10.86 -2.55
C VAL A 111 5.24 11.84 -1.98
N ALA A 112 4.80 13.02 -1.53
CA ALA A 112 5.66 14.16 -1.24
C ALA A 112 6.69 13.90 -0.14
N TRP A 113 6.39 12.96 0.76
CA TRP A 113 7.24 12.60 1.88
C TRP A 113 8.04 11.30 1.66
N TYR A 114 8.00 10.74 0.44
CA TYR A 114 8.83 9.61 0.04
C TYR A 114 9.87 10.00 -0.99
N ASP A 115 11.12 9.62 -0.76
CA ASP A 115 12.21 9.87 -1.71
C ASP A 115 12.36 8.70 -2.68
N PHE A 116 11.60 8.73 -3.77
CA PHE A 116 11.69 7.74 -4.85
C PHE A 116 13.06 7.72 -5.53
N ALA A 117 13.79 8.84 -5.53
CA ALA A 117 15.08 8.93 -6.18
C ALA A 117 16.17 8.21 -5.36
N ALA A 118 16.17 8.42 -4.04
CA ALA A 118 17.06 7.69 -3.13
C ALA A 118 16.81 6.17 -3.20
N ASP A 119 15.55 5.77 -3.30
CA ASP A 119 15.17 4.36 -3.43
C ASP A 119 15.59 3.74 -4.76
N ALA A 120 15.39 4.45 -5.87
CA ALA A 120 15.84 4.01 -7.19
C ALA A 120 17.38 3.91 -7.28
N ALA A 121 18.10 4.69 -6.48
CA ALA A 121 19.55 4.64 -6.34
C ALA A 121 20.04 3.53 -5.38
N GLY A 122 19.15 2.89 -4.62
CA GLY A 122 19.49 1.87 -3.62
C GLY A 122 19.98 2.44 -2.28
N GLU A 123 19.69 3.71 -1.98
CA GLU A 123 20.16 4.45 -0.81
C GLU A 123 19.11 4.55 0.32
N GLY A 124 17.86 4.12 0.08
CA GLY A 124 16.70 4.42 0.93
C GLY A 124 16.54 3.62 2.23
N ALA A 125 17.39 2.63 2.52
CA ALA A 125 17.17 1.75 3.68
C ALA A 125 17.36 2.42 5.06
N ASP A 126 18.05 3.57 5.15
CA ASP A 126 18.44 4.17 6.45
C ASP A 126 17.90 5.60 6.72
N ALA A 127 17.17 6.21 5.79
CA ALA A 127 16.82 7.64 5.90
C ALA A 127 15.54 7.95 6.73
N VAL A 128 14.66 6.97 6.95
CA VAL A 128 13.30 7.23 7.51
C VAL A 128 13.19 6.97 9.03
N ALA A 129 14.32 6.78 9.71
CA ALA A 129 14.39 6.50 11.15
C ALA A 129 14.71 7.73 12.02
N ARG A 130 14.43 8.95 11.56
CA ARG A 130 14.58 10.19 12.37
C ARG A 130 13.29 10.98 12.44
#